data_AF-A0A0P4V551-F1
#
_entry.id   AF-A0A0P4V551-F1
#
_cell.length_a   1.000
_cell.length_b   1.000
_cell.length_c   1.000
_cell.angle_alpha   90.00
_cell.angle_beta   90.00
_cell.angle_gamma   90.00
#
_symmetry.space_group_name_H-M   'P 1'
#
loop_
_entity.id
_entity.type
_entity.pdbx_description
1 polymer ?
#
loop_
_entity_poly.entity_id
_entity_poly.type
_entity_poly.pdbx_seq_one_letter_code
_entity_poly.pdbx_strand_id
1 'polypeptide(L)'
;MSSTRHYMAIVLYESSCSASDYKPLYEECWTIIEADSEEHARQKAHTHAQQAQHSYENQFAEMITVTFKQIVDVAPLLNDVVEDGAELYARFFRNYQAYCQFEPLLGGEPL
;
A
#
# COMPACT_ATOMS: atom_id res chain seq x y z
N MET A 1 31.22 3.34 -2.50
CA MET A 1 30.06 2.67 -1.89
C MET A 1 28.84 3.49 -2.24
N SER A 2 27.81 2.90 -2.84
CA SER A 2 26.56 3.62 -3.08
C SER A 2 25.88 3.83 -1.72
N SER A 3 25.52 5.07 -1.40
CA SER A 3 24.78 5.37 -0.16
C SER A 3 23.34 4.91 -0.37
N THR A 4 22.88 3.95 0.41
CA THR A 4 21.47 3.59 0.45
C THR A 4 20.66 4.71 1.11
N ARG A 5 19.38 4.78 0.74
CA ARG A 5 18.36 5.69 1.27
C ARG A 5 17.07 4.91 1.48
N HIS A 6 16.16 5.47 2.27
CA HIS A 6 14.84 4.90 2.43
C HIS A 6 13.85 5.53 1.47
N TYR A 7 12.96 4.68 0.94
CA TYR A 7 11.86 5.04 0.08
C TYR A 7 10.56 4.55 0.71
N MET A 8 9.50 5.32 0.57
CA MET A 8 8.14 4.87 0.84
C MET A 8 7.56 4.28 -0.45
N ALA A 9 7.11 3.03 -0.41
CA ALA A 9 6.34 2.40 -1.47
C ALA A 9 4.89 2.23 -1.03
N ILE A 10 3.94 2.64 -1.86
CA ILE A 10 2.52 2.35 -1.65
C ILE A 10 2.15 1.13 -2.48
N VAL A 11 1.74 0.06 -1.82
CA VAL A 11 1.39 -1.22 -2.43
C VAL A 11 -0.11 -1.46 -2.30
N LEU A 12 -0.80 -1.69 -3.42
CA LEU A 12 -2.22 -2.02 -3.42
C LEU A 12 -2.40 -3.54 -3.48
N TYR A 13 -3.19 -4.06 -2.55
CA TYR A 13 -3.63 -5.45 -2.51
C TYR A 13 -5.14 -5.56 -2.73
N GLU A 14 -5.56 -6.73 -3.19
CA GLU A 14 -6.96 -7.14 -3.23
C GLU A 14 -7.14 -8.41 -2.41
N SER A 15 -8.10 -8.39 -1.50
CA SER A 15 -8.60 -9.54 -0.79
C SER A 15 -9.87 -10.05 -1.46
N SER A 16 -9.86 -11.29 -1.93
CA SER A 16 -10.94 -11.94 -2.69
C SER A 16 -11.34 -13.29 -2.07
N CYS A 17 -12.58 -13.71 -2.32
CA CYS A 17 -13.10 -15.03 -1.95
C CYS A 17 -14.05 -15.54 -3.04
N SER A 18 -14.22 -16.86 -3.15
CA SER A 18 -15.14 -17.49 -4.10
C SER A 18 -16.61 -17.54 -3.63
N ALA A 19 -16.90 -17.14 -2.38
CA ALA A 19 -18.26 -17.07 -1.87
C ALA A 19 -19.10 -16.04 -2.67
N SER A 20 -20.36 -16.37 -2.96
CA SER A 20 -21.20 -15.60 -3.90
C SER A 20 -21.50 -14.18 -3.43
N ASP A 21 -21.53 -13.97 -2.12
CA ASP A 21 -21.88 -12.68 -1.51
C ASP A 21 -20.63 -11.89 -1.07
N TYR A 22 -19.44 -12.45 -1.32
CA TYR A 22 -18.20 -11.78 -0.97
C TYR A 22 -17.94 -10.61 -1.91
N LYS A 23 -17.66 -9.45 -1.32
CA LYS A 23 -17.22 -8.25 -2.06
C LYS A 23 -15.71 -8.09 -1.86
N PRO A 24 -14.91 -7.95 -2.94
CA PRO A 24 -13.50 -7.68 -2.82
C PRO A 24 -13.22 -6.47 -1.93
N LEU A 25 -12.21 -6.63 -1.06
CA LEU A 25 -11.66 -5.53 -0.29
C LEU A 25 -10.31 -5.16 -0.87
N TYR A 26 -9.98 -3.88 -0.79
CA TYR A 26 -8.72 -3.34 -1.28
C TYR A 26 -7.99 -2.66 -0.13
N GLU A 27 -6.67 -2.87 -0.07
CA GLU A 27 -5.82 -2.34 0.99
C GLU A 27 -4.61 -1.65 0.36
N GLU A 28 -4.38 -0.38 0.72
CA GLU A 28 -3.10 0.29 0.47
C GLU A 28 -2.18 0.09 1.68
N CYS A 29 -0.99 -0.45 1.43
CA CYS A 29 0.07 -0.64 2.43
C CYS A 29 1.24 0.31 2.14
N TRP A 30 1.71 1.01 3.17
CA TRP A 30 2.88 1.88 3.12
C TRP A 30 4.11 1.11 3.61
N THR A 31 5.01 0.78 2.69
CA THR A 31 6.17 -0.08 2.95
C THR A 31 7.46 0.71 2.77
N ILE A 32 8.31 0.72 3.81
CA ILE A 32 9.65 1.31 3.74
C ILE A 32 10.60 0.35 3.01
N ILE A 33 11.30 0.87 2.00
CA ILE A 33 12.27 0.13 1.19
C ILE A 33 13.62 0.86 1.23
N GLU A 34 14.66 0.17 1.68
CA GLU A 34 16.03 0.66 1.54
C GLU A 34 16.56 0.35 0.13
N ALA A 35 17.05 1.36 -0.60
CA ALA A 35 17.64 1.17 -1.93
C ALA A 35 18.64 2.30 -2.27
N ASP A 36 19.41 2.13 -3.34
CA ASP A 36 20.35 3.15 -3.84
C ASP A 36 19.75 4.09 -4.91
N SER A 37 18.55 3.77 -5.40
CA SER A 37 17.83 4.54 -6.41
C SER A 37 16.34 4.23 -6.34
N GLU A 38 15.50 5.12 -6.88
CA GLU A 38 14.05 4.90 -6.94
C GLU A 38 13.68 3.67 -7.78
N GLU A 39 14.39 3.44 -8.89
CA GLU A 39 14.17 2.25 -9.74
C GLU A 39 14.45 0.96 -8.96
N HIS A 40 15.57 0.92 -8.23
CA HIS A 40 15.89 -0.21 -7.38
C HIS A 40 14.88 -0.37 -6.23
N ALA A 41 14.42 0.73 -5.62
CA ALA A 41 13.36 0.70 -4.61
C ALA A 41 12.07 0.11 -5.17
N ARG A 42 11.68 0.50 -6.40
CA ARG A 42 10.49 0.01 -7.08
C ARG A 42 10.59 -1.48 -7.39
N GLN A 43 11.74 -1.94 -7.86
CA GLN A 43 11.98 -3.36 -8.09
C GLN A 43 11.89 -4.16 -6.77
N LYS A 44 12.50 -3.68 -5.68
CA LYS A 44 12.42 -4.30 -4.36
C LYS A 44 10.99 -4.32 -3.82
N ALA A 45 10.25 -3.22 -3.96
CA ALA A 45 8.84 -3.12 -3.56
C ALA A 45 7.98 -4.14 -4.30
N HIS A 46 8.17 -4.29 -5.62
CA HIS A 46 7.45 -5.27 -6.42
C HIS A 46 7.78 -6.72 -5.99
N THR A 47 9.05 -7.05 -5.77
CA THR A 47 9.46 -8.37 -5.27
C THR A 47 8.86 -8.65 -3.89
N HIS A 48 8.92 -7.68 -2.97
CA HIS A 48 8.29 -7.78 -1.65
C HIS A 48 6.78 -8.03 -1.77
N ALA A 49 6.09 -7.26 -2.61
CA ALA A 49 4.65 -7.37 -2.78
C ALA A 49 4.22 -8.73 -3.35
N GLN A 50 4.97 -9.26 -4.32
CA GLN A 50 4.74 -10.59 -4.88
C GLN A 50 4.87 -11.70 -3.83
N GLN A 51 5.87 -11.60 -2.94
CA GLN A 51 6.12 -12.55 -1.87
C GLN A 51 5.10 -12.47 -0.73
N ALA A 52 4.47 -11.31 -0.53
CA ALA A 52 3.47 -11.08 0.50
C ALA A 52 2.07 -11.64 0.15
N GLN A 53 1.86 -12.12 -1.07
CA GLN A 53 0.60 -12.76 -1.45
C GLN A 53 0.41 -14.07 -0.69
N HIS A 54 -0.80 -14.29 -0.19
CA HIS A 54 -1.11 -15.47 0.62
C HIS A 54 -2.61 -15.76 0.63
N SER A 55 -2.97 -16.95 1.09
CA SER A 55 -4.36 -17.32 1.36
C SER A 55 -4.51 -17.80 2.80
N TYR A 56 -5.66 -17.53 3.40
CA TYR A 56 -6.01 -17.97 4.75
C TYR A 56 -7.50 -18.25 4.86
N GLU A 57 -7.88 -19.08 5.82
CA GLU A 57 -9.28 -19.34 6.14
C GLU A 57 -9.79 -18.29 7.14
N ASN A 58 -10.92 -17.64 6.85
CA ASN A 58 -11.55 -16.68 7.77
C ASN A 58 -12.41 -17.39 8.83
N GLN A 59 -13.06 -16.61 9.71
CA GLN A 59 -13.94 -17.15 10.77
C GLN A 59 -15.19 -17.89 10.25
N PHE A 60 -15.51 -17.78 8.97
CA PHE A 60 -16.64 -18.44 8.30
C PHE A 60 -16.22 -19.68 7.51
N ALA A 61 -14.99 -20.15 7.68
CA ALA A 61 -14.38 -21.25 6.92
C ALA A 61 -14.26 -20.97 5.40
N GLU A 62 -14.22 -19.69 5.03
CA GLU A 62 -14.04 -19.26 3.65
C GLU A 62 -12.57 -18.98 3.36
N MET A 63 -12.08 -19.45 2.20
CA MET A 63 -10.71 -19.20 1.78
C MET A 63 -10.58 -17.79 1.20
N ILE A 64 -9.91 -16.91 1.93
CA ILE A 64 -9.56 -15.56 1.50
C ILE A 64 -8.21 -15.62 0.78
N THR A 65 -8.11 -14.97 -0.38
CA THR A 65 -6.85 -14.83 -1.12
C THR A 65 -6.49 -13.36 -1.24
N VAL A 66 -5.33 -13.00 -0.72
CA VAL A 66 -4.72 -11.67 -0.84
C VAL A 66 -3.76 -11.69 -2.02
N THR A 67 -4.05 -10.86 -3.02
CA THR A 67 -3.26 -10.74 -4.25
C THR A 67 -2.69 -9.34 -4.40
N PHE A 68 -1.49 -9.26 -4.95
CA PHE A 68 -0.85 -8.00 -5.27
C PHE A 68 -1.47 -7.42 -6.54
N LYS A 69 -1.94 -6.17 -6.47
CA LYS A 69 -2.57 -5.47 -7.61
C LYS A 69 -1.59 -4.57 -8.34
N GLN A 70 -0.93 -3.66 -7.63
CA GLN A 70 -0.01 -2.70 -8.22
C GLN A 70 0.83 -1.98 -7.17
N ILE A 71 1.99 -1.47 -7.60
CA ILE A 71 2.70 -0.43 -6.87
C ILE A 71 2.09 0.91 -7.29
N VAL A 72 1.45 1.60 -6.35
CA VAL A 72 0.76 2.88 -6.60
C VAL A 72 1.76 4.03 -6.68
N ASP A 73 2.76 4.04 -5.81
CA ASP A 73 3.81 5.05 -5.80
C ASP A 73 5.09 4.52 -5.16
N VAL A 74 6.23 5.12 -5.50
CA VAL A 74 7.52 4.95 -4.82
C VAL A 74 8.21 6.29 -4.81
N ALA A 75 8.49 6.82 -3.62
CA ALA A 75 9.16 8.10 -3.44
C ALA A 75 10.18 8.01 -2.30
N PRO A 76 11.27 8.80 -2.32
CA PRO A 76 12.16 8.90 -1.17
C PRO A 76 11.38 9.39 0.05
N LEU A 77 11.77 8.95 1.26
CA LEU A 77 11.21 9.54 2.47
C LEU A 77 11.53 11.04 2.55
N LEU A 78 10.57 11.80 3.10
CA LEU A 78 10.77 13.24 3.35
C LEU A 78 11.69 13.49 4.54
N ASN A 79 11.67 12.58 5.53
CA ASN A 79 12.54 12.60 6.70
C ASN A 79 13.00 11.17 7.02
N ASP A 80 14.29 11.02 7.32
CA ASP A 80 14.91 9.74 7.69
C ASP A 80 14.79 9.45 9.20
N VAL A 81 14.27 10.40 9.99
CA VAL A 81 14.07 10.29 11.44
C VAL A 81 12.58 10.23 11.76
N VAL A 82 12.17 9.19 12.49
CA VAL A 82 10.81 9.06 13.02
C VAL A 82 10.74 9.74 14.38
N GLU A 83 10.12 10.91 14.41
CA GLU A 83 9.90 11.72 15.61
C GLU A 83 8.48 12.29 15.63
N ASP A 84 8.07 12.88 16.75
CA ASP A 84 6.74 13.48 16.91
C ASP A 84 6.51 14.57 15.85
N GLY A 85 5.43 14.43 15.08
CA GLY A 85 5.09 15.34 13.98
C GLY A 85 5.91 15.16 12.70
N ALA A 86 6.78 14.14 12.60
CA ALA A 86 7.55 13.91 11.37
C ALA A 86 6.67 13.45 10.20
N GLU A 87 6.72 14.19 9.10
CA GLU A 87 6.15 13.75 7.82
C GLU A 87 7.14 12.83 7.11
N LEU A 88 6.74 11.58 6.88
CA LEU A 88 7.60 10.58 6.22
C LEU A 88 7.36 10.51 4.71
N TYR A 89 6.15 10.87 4.26
CA TYR A 89 5.72 10.76 2.87
C TYR A 89 4.56 11.74 2.60
N ALA A 90 4.53 12.30 1.39
CA ALA A 90 3.40 13.08 0.89
C ALA A 90 3.18 12.78 -0.59
N ARG A 91 1.91 12.76 -1.02
CA ARG A 91 1.52 12.58 -2.43
C ARG A 91 0.72 13.78 -2.89
N PHE A 92 1.07 14.31 -4.06
CA PHE A 92 0.25 15.30 -4.74
C PHE A 92 -0.78 14.61 -5.63
N PHE A 93 -2.02 15.12 -5.61
CA PHE A 93 -3.08 14.72 -6.53
C PHE A 93 -3.85 15.95 -6.99
N ARG A 94 -4.48 15.88 -8.17
CA ARG A 94 -5.12 17.04 -8.81
C ARG A 94 -6.64 17.07 -8.63
N ASN A 95 -7.28 15.91 -8.53
CA ASN A 95 -8.73 15.79 -8.52
C ASN A 95 -9.24 15.55 -7.09
N TYR A 96 -9.56 16.64 -6.38
CA TYR A 96 -10.09 16.55 -5.02
C TYR A 96 -11.46 15.87 -4.96
N GLN A 97 -12.31 16.05 -5.97
CA GLN A 97 -13.62 15.40 -6.01
C GLN A 97 -13.50 13.87 -6.06
N ALA A 98 -12.55 13.35 -6.86
CA ALA A 98 -12.29 11.91 -6.89
C ALA A 98 -11.72 11.40 -5.56
N TYR A 99 -10.92 12.20 -4.86
CA TYR A 99 -10.43 11.85 -3.52
C TYR A 99 -11.59 11.74 -2.51
N CYS A 100 -12.56 12.66 -2.53
CA CYS A 100 -13.75 12.56 -1.68
C CYS A 100 -14.63 11.34 -2.00
N GLN A 101 -14.60 10.83 -3.23
CA GLN A 101 -15.30 9.60 -3.59
C GLN A 101 -14.55 8.34 -3.14
N PHE A 102 -13.23 8.43 -3.05
CA PHE A 102 -12.36 7.34 -2.61
C PHE A 102 -12.33 7.18 -1.08
N GLU A 103 -12.28 8.29 -0.34
CA GLU A 103 -12.09 8.33 1.11
C GLU A 103 -13.42 8.50 1.87
N PRO A 104 -14.00 7.42 2.44
CA PRO A 104 -15.31 7.47 3.10
C PRO A 104 -15.31 8.34 4.36
N LEU A 105 -14.15 8.51 5.01
CA LEU A 105 -14.02 9.33 6.22
C LEU A 105 -14.26 10.82 5.96
N LEU A 106 -14.12 11.29 4.72
CA LEU A 106 -14.48 12.66 4.35
C LEU A 106 -16.00 12.89 4.32
N GLY A 107 -16.78 11.82 4.15
CA GLY A 107 -18.25 11.84 4.19
C GLY A 107 -18.84 11.55 5.58
N GLY A 108 -18.01 11.16 6.56
CA GLY A 108 -18.44 10.77 7.90
C GLY A 108 -18.99 9.34 8.00
N GLU A 109 -18.66 8.46 7.05
CA GLU A 109 -19.03 7.05 7.11
C GLU A 109 -18.11 6.29 8.10
N PRO A 110 -18.65 5.45 9.01
CA PRO A 110 -17.83 4.62 9.87
C PRO A 110 -17.21 3.45 9.08
N LEU A 111 -15.96 3.11 9.41
CA LEU A 111 -15.26 1.91 8.94
C LEU A 111 -15.83 0.63 9.57
#